data_AF-A0A938FRC5-F1
#
_entry.id   AF-A0A938FRC5-F1
#
_cell.length_a   1.000
_cell.length_b   1.000
_cell.length_c   1.000
_cell.angle_alpha   90.00
_cell.angle_beta   90.00
_cell.angle_gamma   90.00
#
_symmetry.space_group_name_H-M   'P 1'
#
loop_
_entity.id
_entity.type
_entity.pdbx_description
1 polymer ?
#
loop_
_entity_poly.entity_id
_entity_poly.type
_entity_poly.pdbx_seq_one_letter_code
_entity_poly.pdbx_strand_id
1 'polypeptide(L)'
;MAKNALANSERSAPEKANAALIRRAEAGDAAALAEVREKLPRTWEAYADLVRHAEGAFLTLAAGENALLRAALTGRLSQLRAELAGPSPSPVERLLVERVVLCWLAMYYEDAQDAQQGAKAPSWPASLNRQRRAEVAQRRFLAAVRTLETVRRLAGPVIQVNVGAQQVNVANLAVEPK
;
A
#
# COMPACT_ATOMS: atom_id res chain seq x y z
N MET A 1 -27.17 -7.96 -2.58
CA MET A 1 -27.16 -9.39 -2.17
C MET A 1 -27.26 -10.39 -3.33
N ALA A 2 -27.79 -10.02 -4.52
CA ALA A 2 -27.95 -10.97 -5.65
C ALA A 2 -26.64 -11.38 -6.37
N LYS A 3 -25.61 -10.52 -6.44
CA LYS A 3 -24.34 -10.83 -7.15
C LYS A 3 -23.51 -11.95 -6.48
N ASN A 4 -23.72 -12.21 -5.19
CA ASN A 4 -22.94 -13.22 -4.44
C ASN A 4 -23.47 -14.65 -4.63
N ALA A 5 -24.70 -14.82 -5.12
CA ALA A 5 -25.32 -16.12 -5.34
C ALA A 5 -24.87 -16.77 -6.67
N LEU A 6 -24.75 -15.98 -7.73
CA LEU A 6 -24.33 -16.45 -9.06
C LEU A 6 -22.84 -16.85 -9.09
N ALA A 7 -21.97 -16.16 -8.35
CA ALA A 7 -20.55 -16.53 -8.23
C ALA A 7 -20.31 -17.76 -7.33
N ASN A 8 -21.34 -18.30 -6.70
CA ASN A 8 -21.23 -19.43 -5.76
C ASN A 8 -21.64 -20.76 -6.41
N SER A 9 -22.39 -20.75 -7.51
CA SER A 9 -22.82 -21.97 -8.21
C SER A 9 -21.67 -22.65 -8.98
N GLU A 10 -20.76 -21.87 -9.56
CA GLU A 10 -19.68 -22.34 -10.45
C GLU A 10 -18.40 -22.80 -9.75
N ARG A 11 -18.28 -22.61 -8.43
CA ARG A 11 -17.07 -23.01 -7.68
C ARG A 11 -16.98 -24.52 -7.47
N SER A 12 -15.75 -25.03 -7.58
CA SER A 12 -15.41 -26.42 -7.25
C SER A 12 -15.65 -26.71 -5.75
N ALA A 13 -15.79 -28.00 -5.40
CA ALA A 13 -15.99 -28.40 -4.01
C ALA A 13 -14.90 -27.90 -3.04
N PRO A 14 -13.59 -27.94 -3.40
CA PRO A 14 -12.53 -27.36 -2.57
C PRO A 14 -12.66 -25.84 -2.37
N GLU A 15 -13.06 -25.09 -3.42
CA GLU A 15 -13.24 -23.64 -3.32
C GLU A 15 -14.44 -23.24 -2.45
N LYS A 16 -15.52 -24.04 -2.49
CA LYS A 16 -16.68 -23.85 -1.62
C LYS A 16 -16.32 -24.13 -0.15
N ALA A 17 -15.54 -25.17 0.12
CA ALA A 17 -15.04 -25.50 1.45
C ALA A 17 -14.13 -24.39 2.00
N ASN A 18 -13.18 -23.89 1.20
CA ASN A 18 -12.31 -22.78 1.57
C ASN A 18 -13.10 -21.49 1.85
N ALA A 19 -14.12 -21.18 1.03
CA ALA A 19 -14.96 -20.01 1.25
C ALA A 19 -15.77 -20.10 2.56
N ALA A 20 -16.28 -21.29 2.90
CA ALA A 20 -16.98 -21.50 4.16
C ALA A 20 -16.03 -21.39 5.37
N LEU A 21 -14.83 -21.94 5.25
CA LEU A 21 -13.77 -21.84 6.26
C LEU A 21 -13.38 -20.37 6.51
N ILE A 22 -13.15 -19.60 5.45
CA ILE A 22 -12.83 -18.17 5.53
C ILE A 22 -13.96 -17.40 6.21
N ARG A 23 -15.24 -17.62 5.85
CA ARG A 23 -16.38 -16.93 6.49
C ARG A 23 -16.47 -17.20 8.00
N ARG A 24 -16.16 -18.42 8.43
CA ARG A 24 -16.11 -18.76 9.86
C ARG A 24 -14.98 -18.02 10.56
N ALA A 25 -13.79 -17.99 9.94
CA ALA A 25 -12.66 -17.23 10.46
C ALA A 25 -12.97 -15.72 10.56
N GLU A 26 -13.63 -15.14 9.55
CA GLU A 26 -14.10 -13.74 9.57
C GLU A 26 -15.11 -13.46 10.69
N ALA A 27 -15.92 -14.46 11.07
CA ALA A 27 -16.85 -14.37 12.19
C ALA A 27 -16.20 -14.57 13.57
N GLY A 28 -14.87 -14.79 13.63
CA GLY A 28 -14.12 -14.94 14.87
C GLY A 28 -13.99 -16.37 15.41
N ASP A 29 -14.31 -17.39 14.61
CA ASP A 29 -14.12 -18.79 14.99
C ASP A 29 -12.61 -19.12 15.10
N ALA A 30 -12.14 -19.35 16.33
CA ALA A 30 -10.73 -19.62 16.63
C ALA A 30 -10.18 -20.88 15.96
N ALA A 31 -11.00 -21.93 15.80
CA ALA A 31 -10.58 -23.15 15.13
C ALA A 31 -10.45 -22.91 13.62
N ALA A 32 -11.40 -22.17 13.03
CA ALA A 32 -11.32 -21.76 11.63
C ALA A 32 -10.11 -20.84 11.37
N LEU A 33 -9.79 -19.92 12.28
CA LEU A 33 -8.59 -19.06 12.18
C LEU A 33 -7.30 -19.88 12.14
N ALA A 34 -7.16 -20.85 13.04
CA ALA A 34 -6.00 -21.75 13.06
C ALA A 34 -5.91 -22.54 11.75
N GLU A 35 -7.04 -23.07 11.27
CA GLU A 35 -7.09 -23.86 10.05
C GLU A 35 -6.82 -23.04 8.78
N VAL A 36 -7.28 -21.79 8.68
CA VAL A 36 -6.90 -20.87 7.58
C VAL A 36 -5.41 -20.61 7.61
N ARG A 37 -4.82 -20.34 8.78
CA ARG A 37 -3.38 -20.08 8.91
C ARG A 37 -2.54 -21.26 8.44
N GLU A 38 -2.97 -22.49 8.74
CA GLU A 38 -2.24 -23.70 8.39
C GLU A 38 -2.47 -24.11 6.92
N LYS A 39 -3.73 -24.20 6.48
CA LYS A 39 -4.10 -24.79 5.19
C LYS A 39 -4.15 -23.78 4.05
N LEU A 40 -4.32 -22.50 4.37
CA LEU A 40 -4.43 -21.40 3.40
C LEU A 40 -3.42 -20.28 3.71
N PRO A 41 -2.11 -20.58 3.81
CA PRO A 41 -1.10 -19.60 4.27
C PRO A 41 -1.02 -18.37 3.37
N ARG A 42 -1.18 -18.53 2.04
CA ARG A 42 -1.26 -17.39 1.11
C ARG A 42 -2.46 -16.50 1.37
N THR A 43 -3.61 -17.08 1.72
CA THR A 43 -4.80 -16.32 2.08
C THR A 43 -4.56 -15.58 3.39
N TRP A 44 -3.99 -16.25 4.39
CA TRP A 44 -3.62 -15.63 5.66
C TRP A 44 -2.68 -14.42 5.49
N GLU A 45 -1.63 -14.57 4.68
CA GLU A 45 -0.71 -13.49 4.34
C GLU A 45 -1.43 -12.34 3.60
N ALA A 46 -2.29 -12.65 2.65
CA ALA A 46 -3.08 -11.64 1.93
C ALA A 46 -4.04 -10.88 2.86
N TYR A 47 -4.62 -11.53 3.87
CA TYR A 47 -5.43 -10.85 4.89
C TYR A 47 -4.61 -9.85 5.71
N ALA A 48 -3.32 -10.13 5.95
CA ALA A 48 -2.42 -9.23 6.66
C ALA A 48 -1.87 -8.08 5.80
N ASP A 49 -2.02 -8.12 4.47
CA ASP A 49 -1.55 -7.07 3.57
C ASP A 49 -2.52 -5.89 3.51
N LEU A 50 -2.42 -5.03 4.52
CA LEU A 50 -3.26 -3.82 4.66
C LEU A 50 -3.08 -2.82 3.50
N VAL A 51 -1.94 -2.83 2.81
CA VAL A 51 -1.74 -1.98 1.65
C VAL A 51 -2.66 -2.43 0.52
N ARG A 52 -2.77 -3.74 0.29
CA ARG A 52 -3.67 -4.29 -0.75
C ARG A 52 -5.13 -4.06 -0.42
N HIS A 53 -5.53 -4.16 0.85
CA HIS A 53 -6.88 -3.80 1.27
C HIS A 53 -7.21 -2.33 0.98
N ALA A 54 -6.30 -1.42 1.32
CA ALA A 54 -6.47 0.00 1.04
C ALA A 54 -6.52 0.29 -0.48
N GLU A 55 -5.61 -0.31 -1.25
CA GLU A 55 -5.58 -0.21 -2.72
C GLU A 55 -6.91 -0.70 -3.33
N GLY A 56 -7.40 -1.87 -2.91
CA GLY A 56 -8.67 -2.43 -3.36
C GLY A 56 -9.88 -1.56 -3.04
N ALA A 57 -9.90 -0.93 -1.86
CA ALA A 57 -10.95 0.02 -1.48
C ALA A 57 -10.94 1.27 -2.38
N PHE A 58 -9.76 1.87 -2.62
CA PHE A 58 -9.65 3.02 -3.52
C PHE A 58 -9.96 2.68 -4.97
N LEU A 59 -9.53 1.52 -5.47
CA LEU A 59 -9.90 1.04 -6.82
C LEU A 59 -11.40 0.83 -6.95
N THR A 60 -12.06 0.36 -5.89
CA THR A 60 -13.52 0.22 -5.86
C THR A 60 -14.21 1.58 -5.92
N LEU A 61 -13.74 2.54 -5.12
CA LEU A 61 -14.27 3.91 -5.10
C LEU A 61 -14.05 4.63 -6.44
N ALA A 62 -12.86 4.52 -7.03
CA ALA A 62 -12.50 5.22 -8.25
C ALA A 62 -13.18 4.64 -9.50
N ALA A 63 -13.25 3.31 -9.61
CA ALA A 63 -13.75 2.65 -10.81
C ALA A 63 -15.26 2.36 -10.76
N GLY A 64 -15.87 2.24 -9.58
CA GLY A 64 -17.26 1.81 -9.45
C GLY A 64 -17.50 0.47 -10.15
N GLU A 65 -18.47 0.44 -11.08
CA GLU A 65 -18.77 -0.73 -11.91
C GLU A 65 -17.97 -0.80 -13.22
N ASN A 66 -17.13 0.20 -13.52
CA ASN A 66 -16.31 0.23 -14.74
C ASN A 66 -15.12 -0.73 -14.63
N ALA A 67 -15.28 -1.94 -15.15
CA ALA A 67 -14.26 -2.97 -15.14
C ALA A 67 -12.99 -2.58 -15.92
N LEU A 68 -13.12 -1.88 -17.04
CA LEU A 68 -11.98 -1.40 -17.84
C LEU A 68 -11.13 -0.42 -17.04
N LEU A 69 -11.77 0.56 -16.39
CA LEU A 69 -11.07 1.52 -15.55
C LEU A 69 -10.38 0.84 -14.37
N ARG A 70 -11.03 -0.14 -13.72
CA ARG A 70 -10.41 -0.91 -12.63
C ARG A 70 -9.17 -1.65 -13.10
N ALA A 71 -9.24 -2.33 -14.24
CA ALA A 71 -8.09 -3.05 -14.82
C ALA A 71 -6.95 -2.10 -15.19
N ALA A 72 -7.28 -0.98 -15.85
CA ALA A 72 -6.30 0.02 -16.25
C ALA A 72 -5.60 0.67 -15.04
N LEU A 73 -6.36 1.04 -13.99
CA LEU A 73 -5.78 1.57 -12.75
C LEU A 73 -4.89 0.53 -12.07
N THR A 74 -5.33 -0.72 -11.95
CA THR A 74 -4.53 -1.80 -11.35
C THR A 74 -3.20 -2.00 -12.10
N GLY A 75 -3.25 -2.00 -13.43
CA GLY A 75 -2.04 -2.06 -14.28
C GLY A 75 -1.14 -0.85 -14.06
N ARG A 76 -1.70 0.36 -13.99
CA ARG A 76 -0.95 1.60 -13.75
C ARG A 76 -0.26 1.60 -12.39
N LEU A 77 -0.92 1.14 -11.33
CA LEU A 77 -0.32 1.05 -10.00
C LEU A 77 0.82 0.03 -9.96
N SER A 78 0.66 -1.08 -10.68
CA SER A 78 1.72 -2.10 -10.82
C SER A 78 2.94 -1.54 -11.56
N GLN A 79 2.71 -0.82 -12.67
CA GLN A 79 3.77 -0.14 -13.41
C GLN A 79 4.48 0.91 -12.55
N LEU A 80 3.72 1.79 -11.89
CA LEU A 80 4.29 2.84 -11.04
C LEU A 80 5.14 2.25 -9.91
N ARG A 81 4.70 1.13 -9.31
CA ARG A 81 5.46 0.40 -8.30
C ARG A 81 6.78 -0.12 -8.85
N ALA A 82 6.80 -0.70 -10.05
CA ALA A 82 8.02 -1.19 -10.67
C ALA A 82 8.98 -0.03 -11.01
N GLU A 83 8.47 1.06 -11.60
CA GLU A 83 9.24 2.27 -11.91
C GLU A 83 9.87 2.87 -10.65
N LEU A 84 9.12 2.94 -9.56
CA LEU A 84 9.58 3.52 -8.31
C LEU A 84 10.44 2.57 -7.48
N ALA A 85 10.34 1.25 -7.60
CA ALA A 85 11.16 0.31 -6.85
C ALA A 85 12.62 0.29 -7.32
N GLY A 86 12.84 0.38 -8.62
CA GLY A 86 14.16 0.13 -9.21
C GLY A 86 14.58 -1.35 -9.08
N PRO A 87 15.82 -1.68 -9.47
CA PRO A 87 16.24 -3.07 -9.66
C PRO A 87 16.49 -3.85 -8.35
N SER A 88 16.82 -3.15 -7.25
CA SER A 88 17.16 -3.82 -5.97
C SER A 88 16.79 -2.93 -4.77
N PRO A 89 15.49 -2.69 -4.51
CA PRO A 89 15.05 -1.87 -3.39
C PRO A 89 15.35 -2.56 -2.06
N SER A 90 15.87 -1.80 -1.10
CA SER A 90 15.93 -2.18 0.30
C SER A 90 14.53 -2.44 0.88
N PRO A 91 14.40 -3.16 2.02
CA PRO A 91 13.09 -3.40 2.65
C PRO A 91 12.31 -2.12 2.95
N VAL A 92 13.00 -1.06 3.40
CA VAL A 92 12.37 0.24 3.70
C VAL A 92 11.89 0.93 2.42
N GLU A 93 12.68 0.88 1.34
CA GLU A 93 12.26 1.41 0.05
C GLU A 93 11.01 0.69 -0.48
N ARG A 94 10.92 -0.63 -0.36
CA ARG A 94 9.71 -1.37 -0.76
C ARG A 94 8.46 -0.85 -0.04
N LEU A 95 8.54 -0.65 1.28
CA LEU A 95 7.43 -0.10 2.07
C LEU A 95 7.07 1.33 1.65
N LEU A 96 8.07 2.17 1.36
CA LEU A 96 7.86 3.54 0.93
C LEU A 96 7.29 3.63 -0.50
N VAL A 97 7.70 2.74 -1.40
CA VAL A 97 7.14 2.64 -2.75
C VAL A 97 5.65 2.30 -2.69
N GLU A 98 5.28 1.29 -1.89
CA GLU A 98 3.87 0.96 -1.65
C GLU A 98 3.08 2.17 -1.14
N ARG A 99 3.66 2.91 -0.19
CA ARG A 99 3.05 4.11 0.35
C ARG A 99 2.89 5.22 -0.70
N VAL A 100 3.89 5.45 -1.54
CA VAL A 100 3.84 6.44 -2.62
C VAL A 100 2.75 6.08 -3.62
N VAL A 101 2.67 4.82 -4.05
CA VAL A 101 1.65 4.33 -5.00
C VAL A 101 0.24 4.51 -4.44
N LEU A 102 0.00 4.15 -3.18
CA LEU A 102 -1.30 4.33 -2.54
C LEU A 102 -1.66 5.82 -2.40
N CYS A 103 -0.71 6.67 -2.01
CA CYS A 103 -0.94 8.11 -1.92
C CYS A 103 -1.21 8.75 -3.29
N TRP A 104 -0.55 8.28 -4.35
CA TRP A 104 -0.79 8.72 -5.72
C TRP A 104 -2.25 8.46 -6.13
N LEU A 105 -2.73 7.23 -5.90
CA LEU A 105 -4.12 6.86 -6.19
C LEU A 105 -5.11 7.70 -5.40
N ALA A 106 -4.87 7.86 -4.09
CA ALA A 106 -5.75 8.63 -3.22
C ALA A 106 -5.82 10.10 -3.63
N MET A 107 -4.67 10.73 -3.93
CA MET A 107 -4.61 12.14 -4.35
C MET A 107 -5.41 12.37 -5.64
N TYR A 108 -5.13 11.63 -6.71
CA TYR A 108 -5.84 11.81 -7.97
C TYR A 108 -7.32 11.42 -7.90
N TYR A 109 -7.69 10.49 -7.01
CA TYR A 109 -9.09 10.21 -6.72
C TYR A 109 -9.79 11.42 -6.09
N GLU A 110 -9.21 12.04 -5.06
CA GLU A 110 -9.81 13.22 -4.43
C GLU A 110 -9.89 14.40 -5.40
N ASP A 111 -8.86 14.63 -6.23
CA ASP A 111 -8.85 15.70 -7.24
C ASP A 111 -9.98 15.50 -8.27
N ALA A 112 -10.17 14.26 -8.75
CA ALA A 112 -11.26 13.94 -9.67
C ALA A 112 -12.64 14.12 -9.02
N GLN A 113 -12.79 13.74 -7.75
CA GLN A 113 -14.03 13.91 -7.00
C GLN A 113 -14.37 15.37 -6.78
N ASP A 114 -13.38 16.22 -6.47
CA ASP A 114 -13.59 17.65 -6.31
C ASP A 114 -14.03 18.30 -7.63
N ALA A 115 -13.34 17.99 -8.73
CA ALA A 115 -13.67 18.50 -10.06
C ALA A 115 -15.07 18.09 -10.54
N GLN A 116 -15.44 16.82 -10.38
CA GLN A 116 -16.75 16.30 -10.82
C GLN A 116 -17.92 16.86 -10.00
N GLN A 117 -17.71 17.12 -8.71
CA GLN A 117 -18.77 17.62 -7.83
C GLN A 117 -18.84 19.13 -7.75
N GLY A 118 -17.77 19.86 -8.06
CA GLY A 118 -17.81 21.32 -8.23
C GLY A 118 -18.88 21.75 -9.25
N ALA A 119 -19.12 20.94 -10.27
CA ALA A 119 -20.16 21.15 -11.28
C ALA A 119 -21.61 20.98 -10.75
N LYS A 120 -21.82 20.43 -9.54
CA LYS A 120 -23.14 20.05 -9.00
C LYS A 120 -23.68 20.97 -7.90
N ALA A 121 -23.14 22.19 -7.76
CA ALA A 121 -23.55 23.17 -6.75
C ALA A 121 -23.71 22.61 -5.30
N PRO A 122 -22.67 21.95 -4.76
CA PRO A 122 -22.64 21.41 -3.39
C PRO A 122 -22.87 22.49 -2.31
N SER A 123 -23.37 22.09 -1.14
CA SER A 123 -23.41 22.98 0.03
C SER A 123 -22.00 23.43 0.43
N TRP A 124 -21.87 24.64 0.95
CA TRP A 124 -20.57 25.21 1.35
C TRP A 124 -19.76 24.29 2.29
N PRO A 125 -20.35 23.65 3.34
CA PRO A 125 -19.61 22.73 4.20
C PRO A 125 -19.08 21.49 3.46
N ALA A 126 -19.83 20.98 2.49
CA ALA A 126 -19.42 19.81 1.69
C ALA A 126 -18.23 20.15 0.79
N SER A 127 -18.23 21.33 0.17
CA SER A 127 -17.12 21.82 -0.64
C SER A 127 -15.85 22.00 0.18
N LEU A 128 -15.95 22.64 1.36
CA LEU A 128 -14.79 22.87 2.22
C LEU A 128 -14.18 21.56 2.73
N ASN A 129 -15.01 20.57 3.10
CA ASN A 129 -14.51 19.27 3.52
C ASN A 129 -13.76 18.53 2.40
N ARG A 130 -14.23 18.64 1.15
CA ARG A 130 -13.54 18.04 0.00
C ARG A 130 -12.21 18.70 -0.31
N GLN A 131 -12.17 20.03 -0.35
CA GLN A 131 -10.91 20.77 -0.54
C GLN A 131 -9.88 20.37 0.52
N ARG A 132 -10.28 20.28 1.79
CA ARG A 132 -9.40 19.79 2.87
C ARG A 132 -8.89 18.37 2.63
N ARG A 133 -9.75 17.45 2.15
CA ARG A 133 -9.33 16.08 1.83
C ARG A 133 -8.31 16.04 0.69
N ALA A 134 -8.55 16.79 -0.38
CA ALA A 134 -7.64 16.89 -1.52
C ALA A 134 -6.27 17.44 -1.07
N GLU A 135 -6.25 18.54 -0.32
CA GLU A 135 -5.01 19.10 0.23
C GLU A 135 -4.26 18.11 1.14
N VAL A 136 -4.98 17.40 2.02
CA VAL A 136 -4.38 16.38 2.89
C VAL A 136 -3.78 15.25 2.06
N ALA A 137 -4.48 14.79 1.02
CA ALA A 137 -4.00 13.72 0.14
C ALA A 137 -2.74 14.17 -0.62
N GLN A 138 -2.73 15.38 -1.16
CA GLN A 138 -1.57 15.98 -1.82
C GLN A 138 -0.38 16.09 -0.86
N ARG A 139 -0.58 16.61 0.36
CA ARG A 139 0.49 16.69 1.37
C ARG A 139 1.06 15.32 1.71
N ARG A 140 0.21 14.30 1.87
CA ARG A 140 0.64 12.91 2.14
C ARG A 140 1.44 12.32 0.98
N PHE A 141 1.03 12.58 -0.26
CA PHE A 141 1.76 12.15 -1.46
C PHE A 141 3.15 12.78 -1.51
N LEU A 142 3.23 14.11 -1.41
CA LEU A 142 4.51 14.82 -1.45
C LEU A 142 5.43 14.41 -0.30
N ALA A 143 4.89 14.20 0.90
CA ALA A 143 5.67 13.68 2.03
C ALA A 143 6.24 12.29 1.74
N ALA A 144 5.43 11.36 1.22
CA ALA A 144 5.88 10.01 0.90
C ALA A 144 6.99 10.00 -0.15
N VAL A 145 6.85 10.79 -1.21
CA VAL A 145 7.88 10.94 -2.25
C VAL A 145 9.18 11.49 -1.66
N ARG A 146 9.10 12.56 -0.85
CA ARG A 146 10.27 13.16 -0.19
C ARG A 146 10.97 12.18 0.74
N THR A 147 10.21 11.38 1.48
CA THR A 147 10.77 10.35 2.38
C THR A 147 11.48 9.25 1.59
N LEU A 148 10.90 8.75 0.49
CA LEU A 148 11.56 7.77 -0.38
C LEU A 148 12.90 8.30 -0.91
N GLU A 149 12.91 9.52 -1.44
CA GLU A 149 14.13 10.13 -1.96
C GLU A 149 15.16 10.44 -0.86
N THR A 150 14.70 10.77 0.35
CA THR A 150 15.60 10.95 1.51
C THR A 150 16.27 9.65 1.91
N VAL A 151 15.52 8.54 1.98
CA VAL A 151 16.09 7.21 2.27
C VAL A 151 17.12 6.81 1.22
N ARG A 152 16.82 7.04 -0.06
CA ARG A 152 17.76 6.78 -1.16
C ARG A 152 19.06 7.57 -1.05
N ARG A 153 18.95 8.86 -0.73
CA ARG A 153 20.12 9.72 -0.55
C ARG A 153 20.98 9.26 0.64
N LEU A 154 20.36 8.79 1.72
CA LEU A 154 21.07 8.26 2.88
C LEU A 154 21.69 6.88 2.63
N ALA A 155 21.12 6.09 1.72
CA ALA A 155 21.63 4.77 1.32
C ALA A 155 22.72 4.84 0.24
N GLY A 156 22.89 5.98 -0.43
CA GLY A 156 24.02 6.22 -1.34
C GLY A 156 25.37 6.18 -0.62
N PRO A 157 26.50 6.12 -1.35
CA PRO A 157 27.82 6.12 -0.73
C PRO A 157 27.95 7.33 0.18
N VAL A 158 28.18 7.07 1.47
CA VAL A 158 28.53 8.11 2.44
C VAL A 158 29.87 8.68 1.98
N ILE A 159 29.83 9.83 1.30
CA ILE A 159 31.05 10.62 1.10
C ILE A 159 31.42 11.13 2.49
N GLN A 160 32.29 10.41 3.18
CA GLN A 160 32.94 10.91 4.38
C GLN A 160 33.83 12.07 3.96
N VAL A 161 33.30 13.29 4.06
CA VAL A 161 34.12 14.50 3.95
C VAL A 161 34.84 14.65 5.29
N ASN A 162 36.05 14.09 5.37
CA ASN A 162 36.96 14.38 6.47
C ASN A 162 37.44 15.84 6.34
N VAL A 163 36.69 16.78 6.93
CA VAL A 163 37.19 18.15 7.15
C VAL A 163 37.97 18.15 8.46
N GLY A 164 39.25 17.83 8.39
CA GLY A 164 40.16 17.88 9.54
C GLY A 164 41.38 17.01 9.31
N ALA A 165 42.50 17.63 8.95
CA ALA A 165 43.79 16.99 9.10
C ALA A 165 44.00 16.71 10.61
N GLN A 166 44.25 15.44 10.96
CA GLN A 166 44.41 14.89 12.32
C GLN A 166 43.11 14.42 13.01
N GLN A 167 42.63 13.24 12.63
CA GLN A 167 42.00 12.34 13.60
C GLN A 167 42.85 11.08 13.74
N VAL A 168 43.24 10.78 14.98
CA VAL A 168 43.96 9.57 15.37
C VAL A 168 42.91 8.56 15.83
N ASN A 169 42.68 7.49 15.07
CA ASN A 169 41.85 6.37 15.52
C ASN A 169 42.69 5.50 16.45
N VAL A 170 42.41 5.52 17.76
CA VAL A 170 42.98 4.56 18.70
C VAL A 170 42.05 3.34 18.74
N ALA A 171 42.38 2.32 17.94
CA ALA A 171 41.78 0.99 18.07
C ALA A 171 42.33 0.33 19.33
N ASN A 172 41.46 0.05 20.29
CA ASN A 172 41.80 -0.65 21.53
C ASN A 172 42.06 -2.13 21.20
N LEU A 173 43.31 -2.51 20.98
CA LEU A 173 43.74 -3.91 21.01
C LEU A 173 43.97 -4.29 22.47
N ALA A 174 42.93 -4.80 23.13
CA ALA A 174 43.12 -5.54 24.37
C ALA A 174 43.55 -6.97 24.01
N VAL A 175 44.82 -7.22 24.30
CA VAL A 175 45.56 -8.47 24.19
C VAL A 175 44.97 -9.54 25.12
N GLU A 176 44.71 -10.75 24.61
CA GLU A 176 44.55 -11.95 25.44
C GLU A 176 45.92 -12.46 25.90
N PRO A 177 46.09 -12.87 27.18
CA PRO A 177 47.21 -13.70 27.59
C PRO A 177 46.82 -15.18 27.78
N LYS A 178 47.80 -16.01 27.39
CA LYS A 178 47.94 -17.48 27.39
C LYS A 178 47.31 -18.27 28.55
#